data_AF-A0A060YW48-F1
#
_entry.id   AF-A0A060YW48-F1
#
_cell.length_a   1.000
_cell.length_b   1.000
_cell.length_c   1.000
_cell.angle_alpha   90.00
_cell.angle_beta   90.00
_cell.angle_gamma   90.00
#
_symmetry.space_group_name_H-M   'P 1'
#
loop_
_entity.id
_entity.type
_entity.pdbx_description
1 polymer ?
#
loop_
_entity_poly.entity_id
_entity_poly.type
_entity_poly.pdbx_seq_one_letter_code
_entity_poly.pdbx_strand_id
1 'polypeptide(L)'
;NCTFNVFQLMYFSLSVSPFSLSLQGVVVKNMSFKVGQTLTITGIPNSEATHFVINVGNSEDDLALHMNPRFDAHGDTRAVVCNSYHGGKWCEEHREGGFPFNQGEKFKINITFTKEQFLVSFPDGSEIHFPNRQGDEKYKYMHFEGDVRIQGVEIK
;
A
#
# COMPACT_ATOMS: atom_id res chain seq x y z
N ASN A 1 19.57 -29.33 12.41
CA ASN A 1 18.94 -30.08 13.53
C ASN A 1 19.06 -29.27 14.81
N CYS A 2 18.06 -28.42 15.10
CA CYS A 2 17.95 -27.77 16.40
C CYS A 2 16.48 -27.76 16.83
N THR A 3 16.19 -28.77 17.64
CA THR A 3 15.23 -28.93 18.74
C THR A 3 14.26 -27.79 19.10
N PHE A 4 12.99 -28.18 19.16
CA PHE A 4 11.90 -27.55 19.92
C PHE A 4 12.15 -27.63 21.44
N ASN A 5 11.71 -26.60 22.17
CA ASN A 5 11.29 -26.75 23.56
C ASN A 5 10.12 -25.81 23.88
N VAL A 6 9.14 -26.37 24.57
CA VAL A 6 7.88 -25.79 25.04
C VAL A 6 7.94 -25.66 26.57
N PHE A 7 6.98 -24.94 27.18
CA PHE A 7 6.69 -24.66 28.61
C PHE A 7 6.97 -23.19 29.00
N GLN A 8 6.12 -22.44 29.72
CA GLN A 8 4.76 -22.62 30.24
C GLN A 8 4.18 -21.24 30.66
N LEU A 9 2.85 -21.17 30.63
CA LEU A 9 1.88 -20.13 31.05
C LEU A 9 2.18 -19.33 32.34
N MET A 10 1.71 -18.07 32.36
CA MET A 10 0.87 -17.55 33.45
C MET A 10 -0.17 -16.53 32.92
N TYR A 11 -1.42 -16.76 33.28
CA TYR A 11 -2.57 -15.88 33.12
C TYR A 11 -2.53 -14.75 34.16
N PHE A 12 -2.86 -13.51 33.79
CA PHE A 12 -3.59 -12.58 34.68
C PHE A 12 -4.44 -11.55 33.89
N SER A 13 -5.73 -11.57 34.21
CA SER A 13 -6.74 -10.50 34.23
C SER A 13 -6.96 -9.56 33.02
N LEU A 14 -8.17 -9.72 32.48
CA LEU A 14 -8.97 -8.85 31.61
C LEU A 14 -8.86 -7.33 31.88
N SER A 15 -8.48 -6.58 30.85
CA SER A 15 -9.24 -5.41 30.40
C SER A 15 -9.44 -5.52 28.90
N VAL A 16 -10.69 -5.71 28.50
CA VAL A 16 -11.10 -5.69 27.10
C VAL A 16 -11.01 -4.24 26.61
N SER A 17 -9.97 -3.92 25.84
CA SER A 17 -10.00 -2.72 25.00
C SER A 17 -10.82 -3.06 23.75
N PRO A 18 -11.83 -2.25 23.39
CA PRO A 18 -12.59 -2.50 22.18
C PRO A 18 -11.87 -1.81 21.03
N PHE A 19 -10.64 -2.20 20.68
CA PHE A 19 -10.01 -1.93 19.37
C PHE A 19 -8.63 -2.64 19.34
N SER A 20 -8.66 -3.96 19.26
CA SER A 20 -7.57 -4.72 18.68
C SER A 20 -8.15 -5.47 17.49
N LEU A 21 -7.84 -5.02 16.28
CA LEU A 21 -7.74 -5.80 15.06
C LEU A 21 -7.59 -4.86 13.84
N SER A 22 -6.39 -4.85 13.27
CA SER A 22 -6.23 -5.03 11.83
C SER A 22 -4.82 -5.57 11.57
N LEU A 23 -4.66 -6.89 11.73
CA LEU A 23 -3.51 -7.63 11.19
C LEU A 23 -3.74 -8.00 9.71
N GLN A 24 -4.83 -7.54 9.12
CA GLN A 24 -5.23 -7.84 7.74
C GLN A 24 -5.68 -6.54 7.12
N GLY A 25 -4.86 -6.04 6.18
CA GLY A 25 -5.12 -4.83 5.44
C GLY A 25 -6.51 -4.75 4.80
N VAL A 26 -6.87 -3.58 4.30
CA VAL A 26 -8.17 -3.38 3.65
C VAL A 26 -8.11 -3.92 2.23
N VAL A 27 -8.88 -4.98 1.95
CA VAL A 27 -9.08 -5.48 0.58
C VAL A 27 -10.39 -4.94 0.02
N VAL A 28 -10.32 -4.29 -1.13
CA VAL A 28 -11.50 -3.85 -1.88
C VAL A 28 -11.92 -4.95 -2.85
N LYS A 29 -13.13 -5.49 -2.67
CA LYS A 29 -13.74 -6.49 -3.57
C LYS A 29 -14.84 -5.84 -4.42
N ASN A 30 -15.13 -6.44 -5.58
CA ASN A 30 -16.21 -6.02 -6.50
C ASN A 30 -16.10 -4.59 -7.07
N MET A 31 -14.92 -3.95 -6.98
CA MET A 31 -14.62 -2.72 -7.71
C MET A 31 -13.47 -2.97 -8.68
N SER A 32 -13.59 -2.45 -9.90
CA SER A 32 -12.53 -2.53 -10.90
C SER A 32 -12.00 -1.14 -11.21
N PHE A 33 -10.68 -1.02 -11.29
CA PHE A 33 -9.98 0.18 -11.69
C PHE A 33 -9.49 0.02 -13.13
N LYS A 34 -9.97 0.87 -14.04
CA LYS A 34 -9.76 0.76 -15.49
C LYS A 34 -8.95 1.93 -16.04
N VAL A 35 -8.35 1.72 -17.21
CA VAL A 35 -7.72 2.79 -17.98
C VAL A 35 -8.67 3.97 -18.17
N GLY A 36 -8.14 5.18 -17.99
CA GLY A 36 -8.87 6.44 -18.03
C GLY A 36 -9.47 6.85 -16.69
N GLN A 37 -9.47 5.96 -15.68
CA GLN A 37 -10.02 6.27 -14.36
C GLN A 37 -8.97 6.83 -13.41
N THR A 38 -9.46 7.51 -12.37
CA THR A 38 -8.67 7.98 -11.24
C THR A 38 -9.12 7.32 -9.94
N LEU A 39 -8.19 6.68 -9.26
CA LEU A 39 -8.34 6.14 -7.91
C LEU A 39 -7.87 7.21 -6.90
N THR A 40 -8.81 7.77 -6.15
CA THR A 40 -8.55 8.71 -5.06
C THR A 40 -8.49 7.95 -3.74
N ILE A 41 -7.39 8.09 -3.00
CA ILE A 41 -7.20 7.44 -1.69
C ILE A 41 -6.96 8.53 -0.65
N THR A 42 -7.67 8.43 0.46
CA THR A 42 -7.44 9.25 1.66
C THR A 42 -7.14 8.36 2.84
N GLY A 43 -6.14 8.75 3.63
CA GLY A 43 -5.70 7.95 4.77
C GLY A 43 -4.90 8.80 5.76
N ILE A 44 -4.60 8.20 6.91
CA ILE A 44 -3.74 8.77 7.94
C ILE A 44 -2.71 7.69 8.31
N PRO A 45 -1.41 7.91 8.06
CA PRO A 45 -0.36 7.03 8.55
C PRO A 45 -0.35 7.07 10.08
N ASN A 46 -0.02 5.96 10.73
CA ASN A 46 0.09 5.91 12.19
C ASN A 46 1.20 6.88 12.67
N SER A 47 1.14 7.32 13.94
CA SER A 47 2.12 8.27 14.50
C SER A 47 3.55 7.72 14.51
N GLU A 48 3.70 6.40 14.59
CA GLU A 48 4.99 5.70 14.58
C GLU A 48 5.16 4.87 13.28
N ALA A 49 4.48 5.26 12.20
CA ALA A 49 4.52 4.49 10.95
C ALA A 49 5.94 4.35 10.41
N THR A 50 6.37 3.12 10.14
CA THR A 50 7.65 2.84 9.46
C THR A 50 7.45 2.84 7.96
N HIS A 51 6.37 2.23 7.50
CA HIS A 51 5.95 2.19 6.10
C HIS A 51 4.47 1.77 6.00
N PHE A 52 3.89 2.00 4.83
CA PHE A 52 2.62 1.38 4.46
C PHE A 52 2.61 1.05 2.97
N VAL A 53 1.59 0.32 2.52
CA VAL A 53 1.52 -0.21 1.16
C VAL A 53 0.15 0.02 0.56
N ILE A 54 0.16 0.40 -0.72
CA ILE A 54 -0.99 0.49 -1.61
C ILE A 54 -0.71 -0.46 -2.78
N ASN A 55 -1.48 -1.54 -2.86
CA ASN A 55 -1.39 -2.54 -3.92
C ASN A 55 -2.57 -2.41 -4.89
N VAL A 56 -2.29 -2.50 -6.19
CA VAL A 56 -3.26 -2.59 -7.28
C VAL A 56 -2.85 -3.72 -8.22
N GLY A 57 -3.77 -4.61 -8.58
CA GLY A 57 -3.49 -5.73 -9.46
C GLY A 57 -4.69 -6.61 -9.80
N ASN A 58 -4.43 -7.84 -10.19
CA ASN A 58 -5.47 -8.85 -10.44
C ASN A 58 -5.71 -9.76 -9.24
N SER A 59 -4.70 -9.95 -8.39
CA SER A 59 -4.72 -10.76 -7.17
C SER A 59 -3.53 -10.38 -6.28
N GLU A 60 -3.45 -10.95 -5.08
CA GLU A 60 -2.27 -10.81 -4.22
C GLU A 60 -0.97 -11.30 -4.88
N ASP A 61 -1.06 -12.29 -5.79
CA ASP A 61 0.09 -12.82 -6.52
C ASP A 61 0.37 -12.14 -7.87
N ASP A 62 -0.41 -11.12 -8.24
CA ASP A 62 -0.27 -10.40 -9.50
C ASP A 62 -0.57 -8.92 -9.30
N LEU A 63 0.47 -8.17 -8.91
CA LEU A 63 0.43 -6.75 -8.57
C LEU A 63 1.02 -5.93 -9.71
N ALA A 64 0.16 -5.12 -10.32
CA ALA A 64 0.57 -4.16 -11.34
C ALA A 64 1.20 -2.90 -10.74
N LEU A 65 0.78 -2.50 -9.55
CA LEU A 65 1.40 -1.45 -8.77
C LEU A 65 1.48 -1.90 -7.32
N HIS A 66 2.68 -1.92 -6.78
CA HIS A 66 2.98 -1.97 -5.35
C HIS A 66 3.64 -0.65 -5.00
N MET A 67 2.89 0.27 -4.39
CA MET A 67 3.41 1.55 -3.93
C MET A 67 3.64 1.46 -2.44
N ASN A 68 4.89 1.63 -2.02
CA ASN A 68 5.31 1.50 -0.63
C ASN A 68 6.02 2.77 -0.15
N PRO A 69 5.28 3.73 0.44
CA PRO A 69 5.87 4.83 1.18
C PRO A 69 6.60 4.32 2.43
N ARG A 70 7.90 4.53 2.47
CA ARG A 70 8.83 4.18 3.57
C ARG A 70 9.23 5.46 4.29
N PHE A 71 8.79 5.62 5.53
CA PHE A 71 9.25 6.71 6.41
C PHE A 71 10.68 6.44 6.86
N ASP A 72 10.90 5.24 7.39
CA ASP A 72 12.20 4.68 7.73
C ASP A 72 12.07 3.14 7.75
N ALA A 73 12.33 2.51 6.61
CA ALA A 73 12.16 1.07 6.44
C ALA A 73 13.04 0.54 5.30
N HIS A 74 13.53 -0.69 5.45
CA HIS A 74 14.30 -1.40 4.40
C HIS A 74 15.54 -0.66 3.90
N GLY A 75 16.12 0.22 4.74
CA GLY A 75 17.28 1.04 4.39
C GLY A 75 16.95 2.32 3.60
N ASP A 76 15.67 2.58 3.33
CA ASP A 76 15.20 3.83 2.74
C ASP A 76 14.65 4.77 3.84
N THR A 77 14.95 6.07 3.73
CA THR A 77 14.38 7.12 4.59
C THR A 77 13.59 8.09 3.73
N ARG A 78 12.31 8.27 4.06
CA ARG A 78 11.36 9.16 3.35
C ARG A 78 11.39 8.96 1.82
N ALA A 79 11.14 7.73 1.38
CA ALA A 79 11.08 7.39 -0.04
C ALA A 79 9.76 6.68 -0.37
N VAL A 80 9.21 6.97 -1.55
CA VAL A 80 8.13 6.16 -2.12
C VAL A 80 8.78 5.16 -3.07
N VAL A 81 8.62 3.87 -2.77
CA VAL A 81 9.16 2.79 -3.60
C VAL A 81 8.02 2.11 -4.33
N CYS A 82 8.05 2.17 -5.66
CA CYS A 82 7.07 1.50 -6.51
C CYS A 82 7.68 0.25 -7.14
N ASN A 83 6.90 -0.82 -7.24
CA ASN A 83 7.31 -2.01 -7.98
C ASN A 83 6.07 -2.73 -8.56
N SER A 84 6.32 -3.82 -9.29
CA SER A 84 5.32 -4.77 -9.76
C SER A 84 5.72 -6.16 -9.27
N TYR A 85 4.74 -7.01 -8.99
CA TYR A 85 4.94 -8.40 -8.61
C TYR A 85 4.20 -9.30 -9.58
N HIS A 86 4.91 -10.22 -10.24
CA HIS A 86 4.30 -11.12 -11.20
C HIS A 86 5.10 -12.43 -11.29
N GLY A 87 4.39 -13.57 -11.32
CA GLY A 87 5.04 -14.88 -11.43
C GLY A 87 5.93 -15.23 -10.24
N GLY A 88 5.52 -14.81 -9.03
CA GLY A 88 6.22 -15.14 -7.79
C GLY A 88 7.47 -14.29 -7.50
N LYS A 89 7.68 -13.20 -8.23
CA LYS A 89 8.88 -12.37 -8.10
C LYS A 89 8.57 -10.87 -8.19
N TRP A 90 9.34 -10.10 -7.44
CA TRP A 90 9.44 -8.66 -7.58
C TRP A 90 10.25 -8.30 -8.83
N CYS A 91 9.85 -7.23 -9.52
CA CYS A 91 10.60 -6.66 -10.63
C CYS A 91 11.57 -5.59 -10.12
N GLU A 92 12.06 -4.72 -11.02
CA GLU A 92 12.92 -3.59 -10.65
C GLU A 92 12.14 -2.55 -9.83
N GLU A 93 12.70 -2.14 -8.70
CA GLU A 93 12.15 -1.07 -7.87
C GLU A 93 12.33 0.29 -8.55
N HIS A 94 11.30 1.13 -8.45
CA HIS A 94 11.27 2.49 -8.97
C HIS A 94 11.18 3.46 -7.79
N ARG A 95 12.18 4.33 -7.65
CA ARG A 95 12.32 5.31 -6.57
C ARG A 95 12.38 6.70 -7.18
N GLU A 96 11.23 7.21 -7.59
CA GLU A 96 11.12 8.57 -8.15
C GLU A 96 10.06 9.36 -7.39
N GLY A 97 10.13 10.69 -7.52
CA GLY A 97 9.17 11.62 -6.90
C GLY A 97 9.54 12.09 -5.49
N GLY A 98 8.59 12.77 -4.86
CA GLY A 98 8.70 13.29 -3.49
C GLY A 98 8.15 12.33 -2.44
N PHE A 99 8.21 12.76 -1.17
CA PHE A 99 7.61 12.04 -0.04
C PHE A 99 6.65 12.96 0.73
N PRO A 100 5.38 13.07 0.29
CA PRO A 100 4.39 13.98 0.87
C PRO A 100 3.54 13.29 1.94
N PHE A 101 4.15 12.38 2.70
CA PHE A 101 3.51 11.69 3.82
C PHE A 101 4.15 12.13 5.12
N ASN A 102 3.30 12.42 6.11
CA ASN A 102 3.71 12.70 7.48
C ASN A 102 2.95 11.76 8.42
N GLN A 103 3.63 11.26 9.44
CA GLN A 103 3.04 10.41 10.47
C GLN A 103 1.94 11.16 11.21
N GLY A 104 0.78 10.53 11.41
CA GLY A 104 -0.37 11.13 12.09
C GLY A 104 -1.15 12.18 11.29
N GLU A 105 -0.68 12.58 10.11
CA GLU A 105 -1.36 13.58 9.27
C GLU A 105 -2.17 12.93 8.14
N LYS A 106 -3.26 13.59 7.74
CA LYS A 106 -4.09 13.11 6.65
C LYS A 106 -3.43 13.37 5.30
N PHE A 107 -3.33 12.33 4.47
CA PHE A 107 -2.99 12.47 3.06
C PHE A 107 -4.22 12.29 2.16
N LYS A 108 -4.09 12.82 0.94
CA LYS A 108 -4.94 12.51 -0.20
C LYS A 108 -4.04 12.35 -1.42
N ILE A 109 -4.14 11.22 -2.11
CA ILE A 109 -3.43 10.99 -3.38
C ILE A 109 -4.42 10.60 -4.46
N ASN A 110 -4.06 10.90 -5.71
CA ASN A 110 -4.80 10.47 -6.89
C ASN A 110 -3.89 9.58 -7.74
N ILE A 111 -4.37 8.40 -8.11
CA ILE A 111 -3.68 7.50 -9.03
C ILE A 111 -4.50 7.48 -10.32
N THR A 112 -4.01 8.10 -11.38
CA THR A 112 -4.62 8.06 -12.71
C THR A 112 -4.04 6.89 -13.48
N PHE A 113 -4.89 6.01 -13.99
CA PHE A 113 -4.45 4.84 -14.73
C PHE A 113 -4.59 5.06 -16.24
N THR A 114 -3.47 5.04 -16.96
CA THR A 114 -3.43 5.08 -18.43
C THR A 114 -2.98 3.73 -18.97
N LYS A 115 -2.96 3.56 -20.30
CA LYS A 115 -2.46 2.30 -20.88
C LYS A 115 -0.97 2.09 -20.58
N GLU A 116 -0.23 3.18 -20.49
CA GLU A 116 1.22 3.21 -20.36
C GLU A 116 1.69 3.19 -18.90
N GLN A 117 0.93 3.78 -17.96
CA GLN A 117 1.41 4.03 -16.60
C GLN A 117 0.30 4.23 -15.57
N PHE A 118 0.71 4.12 -14.30
CA PHE A 118 0.04 4.70 -13.15
C PHE A 118 0.70 6.05 -12.83
N LEU A 119 -0.05 7.12 -13.02
CA LEU A 119 0.37 8.47 -12.64
C LEU A 119 -0.15 8.77 -11.23
N VAL A 120 0.75 8.80 -10.25
CA VAL A 120 0.42 9.16 -8.87
C VAL A 120 0.66 10.65 -8.69
N SER A 121 -0.39 11.43 -8.48
CA SER A 121 -0.30 12.87 -8.25
C SER A 121 -0.58 13.20 -6.78
N PHE A 122 0.25 14.09 -6.23
CA PHE A 122 0.18 14.54 -4.84
C PHE A 122 -0.37 15.97 -4.72
N PRO A 123 -0.88 16.38 -3.54
CA PRO A 123 -1.46 17.71 -3.36
C PRO A 123 -0.48 18.87 -3.54
N ASP A 124 0.82 18.63 -3.38
CA ASP A 124 1.88 19.62 -3.57
C ASP A 124 2.27 19.80 -5.05
N GLY A 125 1.63 19.05 -5.96
CA GLY A 125 1.92 19.07 -7.40
C GLY A 125 3.06 18.15 -7.82
N SER A 126 3.69 17.41 -6.89
CA SER A 126 4.64 16.37 -7.24
C SER A 126 3.94 15.14 -7.82
N GLU A 127 4.65 14.38 -8.65
CA GLU A 127 4.11 13.22 -9.36
C GLU A 127 5.09 12.04 -9.38
N ILE A 128 4.55 10.82 -9.47
CA ILE A 128 5.31 9.59 -9.76
C ILE A 128 4.71 8.94 -11.00
N HIS A 129 5.58 8.58 -11.93
CA HIS A 129 5.23 7.93 -13.19
C HIS A 129 5.67 6.46 -13.16
N PHE A 130 4.77 5.58 -12.72
CA PHE A 130 5.10 4.15 -12.64
C PHE A 130 4.57 3.38 -13.87
N PRO A 131 5.40 2.67 -14.65
CA PRO A 131 4.97 2.01 -15.88
C PRO A 131 3.95 0.89 -15.62
N ASN A 132 2.94 0.76 -16.50
CA ASN A 132 1.99 -0.34 -16.52
C ASN A 132 2.66 -1.59 -17.13
N ARG A 133 3.49 -2.28 -16.35
CA ARG A 133 4.37 -3.36 -16.83
C ARG A 133 3.61 -4.58 -17.35
N GLN A 134 2.42 -4.86 -16.81
CA GLN A 134 1.58 -5.98 -17.20
C GLN A 134 0.74 -5.67 -18.45
N GLY A 135 0.49 -4.39 -18.75
CA GLY A 135 -0.23 -3.96 -19.95
C GLY A 135 -1.73 -4.25 -19.94
N ASP A 136 -2.30 -4.69 -18.81
CA ASP A 136 -3.75 -4.85 -18.69
C ASP A 136 -4.45 -3.48 -18.74
N GLU A 137 -5.74 -3.49 -19.09
CA GLU A 137 -6.58 -2.27 -19.12
C GLU A 137 -7.52 -2.17 -17.90
N LYS A 138 -7.48 -3.16 -17.01
CA LYS A 138 -8.37 -3.25 -15.84
C LYS A 138 -7.76 -4.12 -14.75
N TYR A 139 -7.71 -3.58 -13.54
CA TYR A 139 -7.33 -4.29 -12.32
C TYR A 139 -8.53 -4.41 -11.38
N LYS A 140 -8.59 -5.50 -10.61
CA LYS A 140 -9.76 -5.87 -9.78
C LYS A 140 -9.42 -6.12 -8.31
N TYR A 141 -8.13 -6.01 -7.98
CA TYR A 141 -7.61 -6.20 -6.64
C TYR A 141 -6.96 -4.90 -6.20
N MET A 142 -7.44 -4.37 -5.09
CA MET A 142 -6.79 -3.26 -4.37
C MET A 142 -6.66 -3.68 -2.91
N HIS A 143 -5.45 -3.57 -2.37
CA HIS A 143 -5.14 -3.96 -1.01
C HIS A 143 -4.26 -2.92 -0.33
N PHE A 144 -4.62 -2.56 0.89
CA PHE A 144 -3.95 -1.52 1.67
C PHE A 144 -3.47 -2.09 2.98
N GLU A 145 -2.17 -2.04 3.27
CA GLU A 145 -1.57 -2.65 4.46
C GLU A 145 -0.44 -1.81 5.06
N GLY A 146 0.13 -2.30 6.17
CA GLY A 146 1.14 -1.59 6.95
C GLY A 146 0.53 -0.51 7.85
N ASP A 147 1.34 0.49 8.18
CA ASP A 147 1.07 1.45 9.24
C ASP A 147 0.17 2.62 8.79
N VAL A 148 -1.00 2.29 8.24
CA VAL A 148 -1.94 3.29 7.71
C VAL A 148 -3.39 2.95 8.01
N ARG A 149 -4.17 3.97 8.35
CA ARG A 149 -5.63 3.90 8.40
C ARG A 149 -6.22 4.55 7.16
N ILE A 150 -6.77 3.74 6.26
CA ILE A 150 -7.52 4.23 5.09
C ILE A 150 -8.87 4.78 5.54
N GLN A 151 -9.19 6.00 5.10
CA GLN A 151 -10.44 6.70 5.41
C GLN A 151 -11.42 6.71 4.25
N GLY A 152 -10.93 6.62 3.01
CA GLY A 152 -11.78 6.67 1.83
C GLY A 152 -11.04 6.24 0.58
N VAL A 153 -11.77 5.52 -0.28
CA VAL A 153 -11.33 5.06 -1.59
C VAL A 153 -12.44 5.37 -2.58
N GLU A 154 -12.14 6.12 -3.63
CA GLU A 154 -13.10 6.53 -4.65
C GLU A 154 -12.49 6.29 -6.04
N ILE A 155 -13.26 5.71 -6.96
CA ILE A 155 -12.85 5.55 -8.37
C ILE A 155 -13.78 6.41 -9.22
N LYS A 156 -13.19 7.27 -10.07
CA LYS A 156 -13.90 8.05 -11.09
C LYS A 156 -13.44 7.61 -12.46
#